data_AF-A0A3N0IML6-F1
#
_entry.id   AF-A0A3N0IML6-F1
#
_cell.length_a   1.000
_cell.length_b   1.000
_cell.length_c   1.000
_cell.angle_alpha   90.00
_cell.angle_beta   90.00
_cell.angle_gamma   90.00
#
_symmetry.space_group_name_H-M   'P 1'
#
loop_
_entity.id
_entity.type
_entity.pdbx_description
1 polymer ?
#
loop_
_entity_poly.entity_id
_entity_poly.type
_entity_poly.pdbx_seq_one_letter_code
_entity_poly.pdbx_strand_id
1 'polypeptide(L)' 'MTVPLDTVNDIRSMDAAGRSRSEIARVLHVSRNTVAKYADMEDMSPAAPMPQRRGRPALEGNEEWVIGVLEADLGAP' A
#
# COMPACT_ATOMS: atom_id res chain seq x y z
N MET A 1 4.78 14.87 24.80
CA MET A 1 5.07 13.42 24.65
C MET A 1 4.84 13.03 23.22
N THR A 2 5.72 12.21 22.66
CA THR A 2 5.51 11.56 21.36
C THR A 2 4.80 10.23 21.61
N VAL A 3 3.79 9.91 20.81
CA VAL A 3 3.14 8.59 20.84
C VAL A 3 3.93 7.68 19.88
N PRO A 4 4.27 6.44 20.27
CA PRO A 4 4.94 5.49 19.38
C PRO A 4 4.15 5.24 18.10
N LEU A 5 4.85 5.02 16.99
CA LEU A 5 4.22 4.79 15.68
C LEU A 5 3.33 3.55 15.70
N ASP A 6 3.74 2.48 16.38
CA ASP A 6 2.94 1.26 16.51
C ASP A 6 1.58 1.54 17.15
N THR A 7 1.54 2.35 18.21
CA THR A 7 0.30 2.77 18.87
C THR A 7 -0.59 3.61 17.94
N VAL A 8 0.00 4.46 17.09
CA VAL A 8 -0.74 5.23 16.09
C VAL A 8 -1.35 4.30 15.03
N ASN A 9 -0.60 3.30 14.58
CA ASN A 9 -1.08 2.30 13.63
C ASN A 9 -2.18 1.43 14.23
N ASP A 10 -2.06 1.03 15.49
CA ASP A 10 -3.10 0.28 16.20
C ASP A 10 -4.39 1.10 16.33
N ILE A 11 -4.28 2.40 16.66
CA ILE A 11 -5.44 3.32 16.70
C ILE A 11 -6.15 3.33 15.34
N ARG A 12 -5.40 3.55 14.25
CA ARG A 12 -5.95 3.62 12.88
C ARG A 12 -6.58 2.30 12.46
N SER A 13 -5.92 1.17 12.74
CA SER A 13 -6.41 -0.16 12.41
C SER A 13 -7.72 -0.48 13.15
N MET A 14 -7.79 -0.16 14.44
CA MET A 14 -8.99 -0.41 15.25
C MET A 14 -10.16 0.52 14.87
N ASP A 15 -9.90 1.79 14.56
CA ASP A 15 -10.92 2.76 14.12
C ASP A 15 -11.46 2.38 12.73
N ALA A 16 -10.59 2.00 11.80
CA ALA A 16 -10.98 1.47 10.48
C ALA A 16 -11.77 0.14 10.58
N ALA A 17 -11.51 -0.67 11.61
CA ALA A 17 -12.30 -1.85 11.93
C ALA A 17 -13.67 -1.53 12.59
N GLY A 18 -14.00 -0.26 12.79
CA GLY A 18 -15.29 0.20 13.34
C GLY A 18 -15.40 0.14 14.85
N ARG A 19 -14.29 -0.04 15.58
CA ARG A 19 -14.32 -0.05 17.06
C ARG A 19 -14.57 1.35 17.61
N SER A 20 -15.27 1.42 18.73
CA SER A 20 -15.54 2.72 19.36
C SER A 20 -14.25 3.37 19.88
N ARG A 21 -14.10 4.69 19.73
CA ARG A 21 -12.92 5.42 20.25
C ARG A 21 -12.70 5.26 21.75
N SER A 22 -13.77 5.00 22.51
CA SER A 22 -13.67 4.71 23.95
C SER A 22 -13.11 3.31 24.22
N GLU A 23 -13.41 2.33 23.38
CA GLU A 23 -12.80 0.99 23.45
C GLU A 23 -11.32 1.05 23.08
N ILE A 24 -10.97 1.72 21.98
CA ILE A 24 -9.57 1.89 21.54
C ILE A 24 -8.72 2.52 22.65
N ALA A 25 -9.22 3.59 23.27
CA ALA A 25 -8.55 4.26 24.38
C ALA A 25 -8.28 3.33 25.57
N ARG A 26 -9.24 2.45 25.91
CA ARG A 26 -9.09 1.48 26.99
C ARG A 26 -8.10 0.37 26.65
N VAL A 27 -8.19 -0.19 25.44
CA VAL A 27 -7.33 -1.29 24.99
C VAL A 27 -5.87 -0.83 24.89
N LEU A 28 -5.64 0.34 24.27
CA LEU A 28 -4.30 0.87 24.04
C LEU A 28 -3.76 1.71 25.20
N HIS A 29 -4.54 1.88 26.28
CA HIS A 29 -4.16 2.64 27.48
C HIS A 29 -3.74 4.09 27.16
N VAL A 30 -4.45 4.72 26.22
CA VAL A 30 -4.23 6.10 25.79
C VAL A 30 -5.46 6.97 26.07
N SER A 31 -5.28 8.29 26.03
CA SER A 31 -6.41 9.20 26.18
C SER A 31 -7.37 9.14 24.98
N ARG A 32 -8.66 9.39 25.20
CA ARG A 32 -9.63 9.55 24.10
C ARG A 32 -9.25 10.66 23.13
N ASN A 33 -8.60 11.73 23.61
CA ASN A 33 -8.07 12.80 22.75
C ASN A 33 -6.93 12.31 21.85
N THR A 34 -6.09 11.40 22.34
CA THR A 34 -5.03 10.76 21.55
C THR A 34 -5.64 9.94 20.43
N VAL A 35 -6.67 9.14 20.73
CA VAL A 35 -7.40 8.35 19.72
C VAL A 35 -8.00 9.28 18.66
N ALA A 36 -8.74 10.31 19.06
CA ALA A 36 -9.35 11.25 18.12
C ALA A 36 -8.30 11.91 17.22
N LYS A 37 -7.21 12.42 17.80
CA LYS A 37 -6.13 13.06 17.05
C LYS A 37 -5.57 12.16 15.94
N TYR A 38 -5.32 10.88 16.23
CA TYR A 38 -4.63 10.00 15.29
C TYR A 38 -5.56 9.21 14.35
N ALA A 39 -6.81 8.97 14.77
CA ALA A 39 -7.85 8.43 13.90
C ALA A 39 -8.24 9.44 12.80
N ASP A 40 -8.33 10.73 13.13
CA ASP A 40 -8.69 11.79 12.18
C ASP A 40 -7.49 12.32 11.37
N MET A 41 -6.27 11.90 11.71
CA MET A 41 -5.06 12.36 11.04
C MET A 41 -4.85 11.64 9.71
N GLU A 42 -4.82 12.42 8.63
CA GLU A 42 -4.52 11.94 7.28
C GLU A 42 -3.25 11.09 7.21
N ASP A 43 -3.27 10.07 6.34
CA ASP A 43 -2.11 9.22 6.10
C ASP A 43 -1.08 9.93 5.22
N MET A 44 -0.05 10.45 5.86
CA MET A 44 1.09 11.12 5.20
C MET A 44 2.20 10.13 4.80
N SER A 45 1.89 8.83 4.74
CA SER A 45 2.83 7.84 4.23
C SER A 45 3.20 8.17 2.77
N PRO A 46 4.48 8.05 2.39
CA PRO A 46 4.86 8.30 1.00
C PRO A 46 4.07 7.37 0.09
N ALA A 47 3.55 7.91 -1.01
CA ALA A 47 2.90 7.11 -2.03
C ALA A 47 3.86 6.01 -2.50
N ALA A 48 3.33 4.80 -2.70
CA ALA A 48 4.13 3.73 -3.28
C ALA A 48 4.73 4.22 -4.61
N PRO A 49 6.04 3.99 -4.85
CA PRO A 49 6.64 4.40 -6.10
C PRO A 49 5.88 3.73 -7.24
N MET A 50 5.51 4.52 -8.25
CA MET A 50 4.87 3.96 -9.44
C MET A 50 5.79 2.89 -10.02
N PRO A 51 5.30 1.66 -10.27
CA PRO A 51 6.12 0.63 -10.86
C PRO A 51 6.61 1.13 -12.22
N GLN A 52 7.90 1.46 -12.29
CA GLN A 52 8.52 1.79 -13.56
C GLN A 52 8.48 0.53 -14.41
N ARG A 53 8.00 0.66 -15.64
CA ARG A 53 8.02 -0.42 -16.61
C ARG A 53 9.49 -0.85 -16.74
N ARG A 54 9.82 -2.03 -16.20
CA ARG A 54 11.18 -2.55 -16.26
C ARG A 54 11.60 -2.57 -17.74
N GLY A 55 12.76 -1.99 -18.04
CA GLY A 55 13.37 -2.17 -19.35
C GLY A 55 13.42 -3.66 -19.65
N ARG A 56 13.17 -4.03 -20.90
CA ARG A 56 13.28 -5.41 -21.38
C ARG A 56 14.54 -5.51 -22.25
N PRO A 57 15.76 -5.36 -21.70
CA PRO A 57 16.98 -5.36 -22.50
C PRO A 57 17.18 -6.68 -23.25
N ALA A 58 16.60 -7.78 -22.76
CA ALA A 58 16.60 -9.06 -23.48
C ALA A 58 15.78 -9.07 -24.78
N LEU A 59 14.87 -8.10 -24.97
CA LEU A 59 14.09 -7.95 -26.20
C LEU A 59 14.66 -6.86 -27.11
N GLU A 60 15.65 -6.09 -26.65
CA GLU A 60 16.22 -4.97 -27.38
C GLU A 60 16.88 -5.45 -28.67
N GLY A 61 16.46 -4.89 -29.81
CA GLY A 61 16.95 -5.25 -31.14
C GLY A 61 16.42 -6.57 -31.68
N ASN A 62 15.53 -7.25 -30.95
CA ASN A 62 14.90 -8.52 -31.36
C ASN A 62 13.38 -8.40 -31.47
N GLU A 63 12.83 -7.19 -31.44
CA GLU A 63 11.40 -6.94 -31.37
C GLU A 63 10.65 -7.53 -32.56
N GLU A 64 11.15 -7.29 -33.78
CA GLU A 64 10.54 -7.82 -35.00
C GLU A 64 10.63 -9.35 -35.07
N TRP A 65 11.73 -9.93 -34.60
CA TRP A 65 11.88 -11.38 -34.54
C TRP A 65 10.89 -12.02 -33.56
N VAL A 66 10.74 -11.44 -32.37
CA VAL A 66 9.78 -11.90 -31.36
C VAL A 66 8.34 -11.77 -31.87
N ILE A 67 7.99 -10.65 -32.51
CA ILE A 67 6.67 -10.46 -33.11
C ILE A 67 6.43 -11.53 -34.19
N GLY A 68 7.40 -11.77 -35.08
CA GLY A 68 7.28 -12.78 -36.13
C GLY A 68 7.11 -14.21 -35.59
N VAL A 69 7.82 -14.58 -34.51
CA VAL A 69 7.64 -15.88 -33.85
C VAL A 69 6.23 -16.00 -33.25
N LEU A 70 5.73 -14.96 -32.57
CA LEU A 70 4.41 -14.97 -31.96
C LEU A 70 3.28 -15.04 -33.02
N GLU A 71 3.43 -14.32 -34.14
CA GLU A 71 2.48 -14.39 -35.25
C GLU A 71 2.46 -15.78 -35.91
N ALA A 72 3.64 -16.40 -36.09
CA ALA A 72 3.74 -17.76 -36.60
C ALA A 72 3.11 -18.80 -35.67
N ASP A 73 3.26 -18.61 -34.35
CA ASP A 73 2.70 -19.49 -33.32
C ASP A 73 1.15 -19.41 -33.26
N LEU A 74 0.59 -18.21 -33.45
CA LEU A 74 -0.87 -18.02 -33.56
C LEU A 74 -1.49 -18.68 -34.81
N GLY A 75 -0.66 -18.99 -35.82
CA GLY A 75 -1.07 -19.70 -37.03
C GLY A 75 -0.92 -21.23 -36.96
N ALA A 76 -0.40 -21.78 -35.85
CA ALA A 76 -0.28 -23.21 -35.65
C ALA A 76 -1.66 -23.82 -35.26
N PRO A 77 -2.07 -24.95 -35.88
CA PRO A 77 -3.37 -25.59 -35.64
C PRO A 77 -3.51 -26.25 -34.26
#